data_AF-R9M6J2-F1
#
_entry.id   AF-R9M6J2-F1
#
_cell.length_a   1.000
_cell.length_b   1.000
_cell.length_c   1.000
_cell.angle_alpha   90.00
_cell.angle_beta   90.00
_cell.angle_gamma   90.00
#
_symmetry.space_group_name_H-M   'P 1'
#
loop_
_entity.id
_entity.type
_entity.pdbx_description
1 polymer ?
#
loop_
_entity_poly.entity_id
_entity_poly.type
_entity_poly.pdbx_seq_one_letter_code
_entity_poly.pdbx_strand_id
1 'polypeptide(L)'
;MKKKKCIIAIIMVAILTLSITASAYFADVYAEHWFTDLWIYGSSTIEPNTDSGLSELYAQVSIQDGDLNEYGFNNRTVKNPTISRMKVTASARKSSIPPEVAELIIVAYGHIKYMTKYGEQKDYWTDDDAFFTSEYYTSGVAEKDNSYNREIGVLYNETRANYIFEKFGMNPTQYVYACDFDLLEYTEVDEYLSIREYMNIQNGTTTPSFFIKDNTIFGVCQDVTAMNYIYEFMKDSDGKWILRNTQRLQDVGRYQDLFQSFSDYQATVNKTVVSKEERNDYNEAVPSSEEVRNDYNKTRADYIFESFGMDSRQYVCASDYELLNYVETDDYSLIRTSMNIFKGTSIPAFFMKDNTIFGVCQDAEAINYMYEFVKDSDGKWALRNTQKLQDVGRYQDVFQSSSDYQTKSNKS
;
A
#
# COMPACT_ATOMS: atom_id res chain seq x y z
N MET A 1 5.80 -38.46 41.09
CA MET A 1 6.50 -38.07 39.82
C MET A 1 5.59 -38.01 38.58
N LYS A 2 4.59 -38.89 38.40
CA LYS A 2 3.69 -38.88 37.20
C LYS A 2 2.88 -37.58 37.00
N LYS A 3 2.34 -36.96 38.06
CA LYS A 3 1.57 -35.69 37.96
C LYS A 3 2.38 -34.47 37.49
N LYS A 4 3.66 -34.35 37.89
CA LYS A 4 4.52 -33.23 37.47
C LYS A 4 4.91 -33.30 35.98
N LYS A 5 5.11 -34.51 35.44
CA LYS A 5 5.38 -34.71 34.00
C LYS A 5 4.15 -34.39 33.14
N CYS A 6 2.94 -34.68 33.62
CA CYS A 6 1.69 -34.33 32.94
C CYS A 6 1.48 -32.83 32.83
N ILE A 7 1.76 -32.06 33.89
CA ILE A 7 1.61 -30.59 33.88
C ILE A 7 2.63 -29.95 32.93
N ILE A 8 3.89 -30.41 32.93
CA ILE A 8 4.91 -29.90 32.01
C ILE A 8 4.57 -30.24 30.56
N ALA A 9 4.03 -31.43 30.28
CA ALA A 9 3.58 -31.80 28.94
C ALA A 9 2.39 -30.94 28.46
N ILE A 10 1.43 -30.65 29.33
CA ILE A 10 0.29 -29.77 29.00
C ILE A 10 0.77 -28.33 28.77
N ILE A 11 1.72 -27.84 29.56
CA ILE A 11 2.31 -26.51 29.37
C ILE A 11 3.15 -26.46 28.09
N MET A 12 3.93 -27.49 27.77
CA MET A 12 4.67 -27.55 26.50
C MET A 12 3.74 -27.64 25.30
N VAL A 13 2.65 -28.41 25.37
CA VAL A 13 1.64 -28.47 24.31
C VAL A 13 0.94 -27.12 24.16
N ALA A 14 0.61 -26.44 25.26
CA ALA A 14 0.04 -25.09 25.23
C ALA A 14 1.02 -24.06 24.64
N ILE A 15 2.31 -24.16 24.95
CA ILE A 15 3.36 -23.30 24.37
C ILE A 15 3.58 -23.62 22.89
N LEU A 16 3.50 -24.90 22.49
CA LEU A 16 3.58 -25.35 21.09
C LEU A 16 2.35 -24.93 20.26
N THR A 17 1.15 -24.95 20.83
CA THR A 17 -0.06 -24.40 20.16
C THR A 17 -0.08 -22.87 20.15
N LEU A 18 0.63 -22.21 21.06
CA LEU A 18 0.82 -20.75 21.06
C LEU A 18 2.03 -20.29 20.24
N SER A 19 2.80 -21.21 19.67
CA SER A 19 3.95 -20.91 18.80
C SER A 19 3.67 -21.21 17.32
N ILE A 20 2.44 -20.99 16.89
CA ILE A 20 2.15 -20.73 15.48
C ILE A 20 3.01 -19.52 15.08
N THR A 21 3.98 -19.76 14.20
CA THR A 21 4.83 -18.71 13.65
C THR A 21 3.93 -17.72 12.91
N ALA A 22 4.18 -16.41 13.04
CA ALA A 22 3.40 -15.36 12.39
C ALA A 22 3.26 -15.56 10.85
N SER A 23 4.09 -16.42 10.26
CA SER A 23 4.05 -16.86 8.86
C SER A 23 2.88 -17.79 8.49
N ALA A 24 1.93 -18.07 9.37
CA ALA A 24 0.87 -19.05 9.13
C ALA A 24 -0.50 -18.47 8.77
N TYR A 25 -0.70 -17.16 8.94
CA TYR A 25 -1.97 -16.50 8.61
C TYR A 25 -1.80 -15.70 7.33
N PHE A 26 -2.59 -16.01 6.30
CA PHE A 26 -2.69 -15.20 5.09
C PHE A 26 -4.13 -15.27 4.57
N ALA A 27 -4.49 -14.34 3.69
CA ALA A 27 -5.75 -14.38 2.98
C ALA A 27 -5.57 -14.02 1.52
N ASP A 28 -6.40 -14.60 0.67
CA ASP A 28 -6.55 -14.16 -0.71
C ASP A 28 -7.72 -13.19 -0.79
N VAL A 29 -7.60 -12.16 -1.63
CA VAL A 29 -8.68 -11.23 -1.94
C VAL A 29 -8.94 -11.29 -3.43
N TYR A 30 -10.23 -11.34 -3.80
CA TYR A 30 -10.69 -11.43 -5.18
C TYR A 30 -11.66 -10.31 -5.49
N ALA A 31 -11.37 -9.55 -6.54
CA ALA A 31 -12.29 -8.63 -7.17
C ALA A 31 -13.12 -9.35 -8.25
N GLU A 32 -14.43 -9.11 -8.27
CA GLU A 32 -15.31 -9.62 -9.33
C GLU A 32 -16.39 -8.59 -9.66
N HIS A 33 -16.76 -8.49 -10.93
CA HIS A 33 -17.89 -7.70 -11.39
C HIS A 33 -19.01 -8.55 -12.03
N TRP A 34 -20.25 -8.05 -11.97
CA TRP A 34 -21.36 -8.55 -12.79
C TRP A 34 -22.44 -7.49 -12.97
N PHE A 35 -23.40 -7.77 -13.85
CA PHE A 35 -24.38 -6.77 -14.28
C PHE A 35 -25.80 -7.31 -14.27
N THR A 36 -26.73 -6.38 -14.14
CA THR A 36 -28.14 -6.55 -14.54
C THR A 36 -28.49 -5.45 -15.54
N ASP A 37 -29.74 -5.39 -15.99
CA ASP A 37 -30.20 -4.32 -16.89
C ASP A 37 -29.95 -2.92 -16.31
N LEU A 38 -30.15 -2.75 -15.00
CA LEU A 38 -30.14 -1.44 -14.35
C LEU A 38 -28.91 -1.17 -13.46
N TRP A 39 -28.20 -2.21 -13.06
CA TRP A 39 -27.16 -2.13 -12.03
C TRP A 39 -25.86 -2.78 -12.49
N ILE A 40 -24.76 -2.19 -12.03
CA ILE A 40 -23.42 -2.76 -12.01
C ILE A 40 -23.15 -3.18 -10.57
N TYR A 41 -22.59 -4.37 -10.40
CA TYR A 41 -22.19 -4.90 -9.12
C TYR A 41 -20.70 -5.19 -9.14
N GLY A 42 -20.04 -4.83 -8.05
CA GLY A 42 -18.67 -5.22 -7.76
C GLY A 42 -18.63 -5.95 -6.43
N SER A 43 -17.74 -6.92 -6.28
CA SER A 43 -17.54 -7.59 -5.01
C SER A 43 -16.07 -7.74 -4.63
N SER A 44 -15.86 -7.78 -3.31
CA SER A 44 -14.63 -8.24 -2.69
C SER A 44 -14.94 -9.53 -1.95
N THR A 45 -14.20 -10.59 -2.29
CA THR A 45 -14.20 -11.84 -1.54
C THR A 45 -12.86 -11.99 -0.86
N ILE A 46 -12.85 -12.10 0.47
CA ILE A 46 -11.65 -12.46 1.24
C ILE A 46 -11.76 -13.93 1.69
N GLU A 47 -10.68 -14.68 1.48
CA GLU A 47 -10.54 -16.09 1.84
C GLU A 47 -9.26 -16.29 2.69
N PRO A 48 -9.36 -16.18 4.03
CA PRO A 48 -8.25 -16.53 4.90
C PRO A 48 -7.96 -18.03 4.82
N ASN A 49 -6.68 -18.38 4.94
CA ASN A 49 -6.21 -19.76 4.94
C ASN A 49 -6.61 -20.57 6.19
N THR A 50 -7.35 -19.96 7.13
CA THR A 50 -7.87 -20.54 8.37
C THR A 50 -9.16 -19.87 8.81
N ASP A 51 -10.06 -20.63 9.42
CA ASP A 51 -11.30 -20.16 10.05
C ASP A 51 -11.18 -20.04 11.58
N SER A 52 -9.97 -20.22 12.13
CA SER A 52 -9.69 -20.21 13.56
C SER A 52 -8.47 -19.34 13.91
N GLY A 53 -8.51 -18.69 15.08
CA GLY A 53 -7.43 -17.83 15.58
C GLY A 53 -7.48 -16.37 15.09
N LEU A 54 -8.45 -16.03 14.25
CA LEU A 54 -8.70 -14.66 13.82
C LEU A 54 -9.53 -13.90 14.87
N SER A 55 -9.14 -12.66 15.18
CA SER A 55 -9.93 -11.73 16.00
C SER A 55 -10.82 -10.83 15.15
N GLU A 56 -10.48 -10.61 13.88
CA GLU A 56 -11.27 -9.80 12.94
C GLU A 56 -11.06 -10.25 11.50
N LEU A 57 -12.14 -10.26 10.73
CA LEU A 57 -12.14 -10.38 9.27
C LEU A 57 -12.88 -9.19 8.68
N TYR A 58 -12.25 -8.51 7.75
CA TYR A 58 -12.81 -7.33 7.09
C TYR A 58 -12.69 -7.46 5.58
N ALA A 59 -13.72 -6.99 4.87
CA ALA A 59 -13.69 -6.83 3.43
C ALA A 59 -14.38 -5.51 3.04
N GLN A 60 -13.86 -4.89 2.01
CA GLN A 60 -14.40 -3.70 1.38
C GLN A 60 -14.38 -3.86 -0.13
N VAL A 61 -15.36 -3.28 -0.79
CA VAL A 61 -15.36 -3.12 -2.24
C VAL A 61 -15.82 -1.73 -2.62
N SER A 62 -15.18 -1.15 -3.64
CA SER A 62 -15.62 0.06 -4.29
C SER A 62 -15.70 -0.11 -5.81
N ILE A 63 -16.64 0.60 -6.43
CA ILE A 63 -16.81 0.69 -7.89
C ILE A 63 -16.33 2.09 -8.27
N GLN A 64 -15.27 2.18 -9.05
CA GLN A 64 -14.64 3.44 -9.45
C GLN A 64 -14.63 3.60 -10.98
N ASP A 65 -14.54 4.82 -11.51
CA ASP A 65 -14.18 5.03 -12.92
C ASP A 65 -12.66 5.13 -13.11
N GLY A 66 -12.22 5.21 -14.38
CA GLY A 66 -10.81 5.39 -14.73
C GLY A 66 -10.16 6.61 -14.08
N ASP A 67 -10.92 7.66 -13.73
CA ASP A 67 -10.41 8.82 -12.99
C ASP A 67 -10.49 8.65 -11.47
N LEU A 68 -10.75 7.43 -10.98
CA LEU A 68 -10.89 7.11 -9.56
C LEU A 68 -11.97 7.96 -8.88
N ASN A 69 -13.12 8.10 -9.54
CA ASN A 69 -14.35 8.59 -8.92
C ASN A 69 -15.21 7.42 -8.47
N GLU A 70 -15.75 7.47 -7.26
CA GLU A 70 -16.47 6.37 -6.64
C GLU A 70 -17.97 6.42 -6.93
N TYR A 71 -18.56 5.33 -7.43
CA TYR A 71 -19.98 5.19 -7.74
C TYR A 71 -20.71 4.18 -6.86
N GLY A 72 -19.97 3.38 -6.10
CA GLY A 72 -20.51 2.41 -5.19
C GLY A 72 -19.46 1.99 -4.18
N PHE A 73 -19.89 1.78 -2.93
CA PHE A 73 -19.04 1.38 -1.83
C PHE A 73 -19.83 0.45 -0.92
N ASN A 74 -19.19 -0.62 -0.44
CA ASN A 74 -19.74 -1.43 0.63
C ASN A 74 -18.61 -2.12 1.40
N ASN A 75 -18.89 -2.47 2.65
CA ASN A 75 -17.94 -3.15 3.51
C ASN A 75 -18.63 -4.15 4.43
N ARG A 76 -17.85 -5.03 5.05
CA ARG A 76 -18.32 -5.95 6.07
C ARG A 76 -17.19 -6.28 7.03
N THR A 77 -17.51 -6.23 8.32
CA THR A 77 -16.61 -6.65 9.41
C THR A 77 -17.24 -7.80 10.18
N VAL A 78 -16.45 -8.83 10.52
CA VAL A 78 -16.83 -9.90 11.42
C VAL A 78 -15.76 -10.03 12.50
N LYS A 79 -16.13 -9.83 13.76
CA LYS A 79 -15.24 -10.04 14.92
C LYS A 79 -15.28 -11.51 15.33
N ASN A 80 -14.13 -12.08 15.69
CA ASN A 80 -13.94 -13.49 16.03
C ASN A 80 -14.62 -14.45 15.02
N PRO A 81 -14.29 -14.33 13.73
CA PRO A 81 -14.95 -15.09 12.68
C PRO A 81 -14.73 -16.60 12.87
N THR A 82 -15.76 -17.38 12.53
CA THR A 82 -15.68 -18.84 12.40
C THR A 82 -15.91 -19.26 10.94
N ILE A 83 -15.55 -18.37 10.01
CA ILE A 83 -15.75 -18.51 8.57
C ILE A 83 -14.41 -18.33 7.88
N SER A 84 -14.15 -19.13 6.86
CA SER A 84 -12.95 -19.05 6.00
C SER A 84 -13.19 -18.28 4.70
N ARG A 85 -14.38 -17.70 4.52
CA ARG A 85 -14.72 -16.91 3.34
C ARG A 85 -15.76 -15.85 3.68
N MET A 86 -15.51 -14.62 3.24
CA MET A 86 -16.47 -13.53 3.36
C MET A 86 -16.53 -12.73 2.05
N LYS A 87 -17.75 -12.56 1.53
CA LYS A 87 -18.03 -11.75 0.35
C LYS A 87 -18.83 -10.51 0.73
N VAL A 88 -18.46 -9.37 0.16
CA VAL A 88 -19.19 -8.10 0.22
C VAL A 88 -19.43 -7.58 -1.19
N THR A 89 -20.59 -6.96 -1.41
CA THR A 89 -21.01 -6.48 -2.73
C THR A 89 -21.40 -5.01 -2.66
N ALA A 90 -20.81 -4.18 -3.52
CA ALA A 90 -21.29 -2.84 -3.81
C ALA A 90 -22.12 -2.87 -5.10
N SER A 91 -22.98 -1.86 -5.26
CA SER A 91 -23.79 -1.69 -6.45
C SER A 91 -23.81 -0.24 -6.87
N ALA A 92 -23.68 0.02 -8.17
CA ALA A 92 -23.86 1.32 -8.79
C ALA A 92 -24.99 1.23 -9.82
N ARG A 93 -25.87 2.23 -9.86
CA ARG A 93 -26.93 2.27 -10.88
C ARG A 93 -26.31 2.74 -12.19
N LYS A 94 -26.60 2.09 -13.31
CA LYS A 94 -26.05 2.51 -14.62
C LYS A 94 -26.38 3.97 -14.95
N SER A 95 -27.55 4.45 -14.51
CA SER A 95 -27.96 5.84 -14.73
C SER A 95 -27.23 6.88 -13.87
N SER A 96 -26.46 6.48 -12.85
CA SER A 96 -25.63 7.39 -12.06
C SER A 96 -24.19 7.48 -12.58
N ILE A 97 -23.86 6.71 -13.60
CA ILE A 97 -22.54 6.72 -14.24
C ILE A 97 -22.66 7.59 -15.50
N PRO A 98 -21.83 8.63 -15.65
CA PRO A 98 -21.86 9.47 -16.83
C PRO A 98 -21.60 8.65 -18.12
N PRO A 99 -22.32 8.91 -19.23
CA PRO A 99 -22.15 8.19 -20.50
C PRO A 99 -20.72 8.23 -21.07
N GLU A 100 -19.93 9.23 -20.70
CA GLU A 100 -18.54 9.43 -21.10
C GLU A 100 -17.54 8.55 -20.34
N VAL A 101 -17.95 7.93 -19.22
CA VAL A 101 -17.10 7.00 -18.49
C VAL A 101 -16.89 5.76 -19.34
N ALA A 102 -15.68 5.57 -19.84
CA ALA A 102 -15.31 4.46 -20.73
C ALA A 102 -14.84 3.20 -19.98
N GLU A 103 -14.35 3.35 -18.75
CA GLU A 103 -13.74 2.29 -17.94
C GLU A 103 -14.23 2.39 -16.50
N LEU A 104 -14.53 1.24 -15.91
CA LEU A 104 -14.83 1.08 -14.49
C LEU A 104 -13.87 0.07 -13.89
N ILE A 105 -13.58 0.24 -12.60
CA ILE A 105 -12.64 -0.57 -11.84
C ILE A 105 -13.34 -1.01 -10.55
N ILE A 106 -13.37 -2.32 -10.29
CA ILE A 106 -13.72 -2.87 -8.98
C ILE A 106 -12.46 -2.94 -8.15
N VAL A 107 -12.41 -2.16 -7.08
CA VAL A 107 -11.31 -2.21 -6.12
C VAL A 107 -11.76 -3.04 -4.92
N ALA A 108 -11.18 -4.23 -4.78
CA ALA A 108 -11.39 -5.10 -3.65
C ALA A 108 -10.27 -4.93 -2.61
N TYR A 109 -10.68 -4.92 -1.35
CA TYR A 109 -9.77 -4.91 -0.22
C TYR A 109 -10.25 -5.89 0.84
N GLY A 110 -9.30 -6.45 1.58
CA GLY A 110 -9.58 -7.21 2.77
C GLY A 110 -8.43 -7.20 3.75
N HIS A 111 -8.75 -7.44 5.02
CA HIS A 111 -7.75 -7.62 6.06
C HIS A 111 -8.19 -8.63 7.08
N ILE A 112 -7.20 -9.21 7.76
CA ILE A 112 -7.41 -10.06 8.92
C ILE A 112 -6.69 -9.45 10.13
N LYS A 113 -7.27 -9.60 11.31
CA LYS A 113 -6.54 -9.48 12.57
C LYS A 113 -6.49 -10.83 13.25
N TYR A 114 -5.36 -11.12 13.87
CA TYR A 114 -5.11 -12.37 14.56
C TYR A 114 -4.16 -12.17 15.72
N MET A 115 -4.23 -13.09 16.69
CA MET A 115 -3.36 -13.05 17.86
C MET A 115 -2.11 -13.89 17.63
N THR A 116 -0.95 -13.28 17.83
CA THR A 116 0.33 -13.98 17.92
C THR A 116 0.85 -13.98 19.35
N LYS A 117 1.92 -14.73 19.61
CA LYS A 117 2.66 -14.64 20.88
C LYS A 117 3.21 -13.24 21.19
N TYR A 118 3.30 -12.35 20.19
CA TYR A 118 3.81 -10.98 20.33
C TYR A 118 2.69 -9.93 20.48
N GLY A 119 1.42 -10.36 20.43
CA GLY A 119 0.25 -9.49 20.47
C GLY A 119 -0.61 -9.63 19.22
N GLU A 120 -1.62 -8.77 19.12
CA GLU A 120 -2.48 -8.69 17.94
C GLU A 120 -1.66 -8.20 16.74
N GLN A 121 -1.84 -8.84 15.61
CA GLN A 121 -1.24 -8.47 14.32
C GLN A 121 -2.37 -8.27 13.30
N LYS A 122 -2.06 -7.54 12.23
CA LYS A 122 -3.00 -7.20 11.17
C LYS A 122 -2.28 -7.19 9.83
N ASP A 123 -2.87 -7.87 8.86
CA ASP A 123 -2.35 -7.97 7.49
C ASP A 123 -3.45 -7.62 6.48
N TYR A 124 -3.01 -7.13 5.31
CA TYR A 124 -3.85 -6.46 4.32
C TYR A 124 -3.62 -7.04 2.94
N TRP A 125 -4.70 -7.11 2.14
CA TRP A 125 -4.65 -7.55 0.76
C TRP A 125 -5.62 -6.74 -0.09
N THR A 126 -5.25 -6.62 -1.36
CA THR A 126 -5.98 -5.86 -2.36
C THR A 126 -6.00 -6.63 -3.67
N ASP A 127 -7.09 -6.50 -4.41
CA ASP A 127 -7.22 -6.99 -5.78
C ASP A 127 -8.06 -6.02 -6.59
N ASP A 128 -7.89 -6.01 -7.91
CA ASP A 128 -8.56 -5.09 -8.83
C ASP A 128 -9.08 -5.82 -10.07
N ASP A 129 -10.26 -5.43 -10.52
CA ASP A 129 -10.91 -5.94 -11.72
C ASP A 129 -11.43 -4.77 -12.56
N ALA A 130 -10.69 -4.43 -13.61
CA ALA A 130 -10.99 -3.33 -14.53
C ALA A 130 -11.74 -3.84 -15.77
N PHE A 131 -12.75 -3.09 -16.20
CA PHE A 131 -13.60 -3.46 -17.34
C PHE A 131 -14.15 -2.23 -18.07
N PHE A 132 -14.36 -2.35 -19.38
CA PHE A 132 -14.79 -1.24 -20.23
C PHE A 132 -16.32 -1.13 -20.31
N THR A 133 -16.87 0.07 -20.11
CA THR A 133 -18.32 0.30 -20.21
C THR A 133 -18.82 0.17 -21.66
N SER A 134 -17.97 0.42 -22.66
CA SER A 134 -18.31 0.34 -24.09
C SER A 134 -18.64 -1.08 -24.57
N GLU A 135 -18.09 -2.10 -23.91
CA GLU A 135 -18.43 -3.51 -24.15
C GLU A 135 -19.92 -3.82 -23.89
N TYR A 136 -20.63 -2.92 -23.20
CA TYR A 136 -22.05 -3.06 -22.88
C TYR A 136 -22.97 -2.16 -23.73
N TYR A 137 -22.45 -1.15 -24.44
CA TYR A 137 -23.24 -0.30 -25.35
C TYR A 137 -23.14 -0.71 -26.81
N THR A 138 -22.12 -1.48 -27.18
CA THR A 138 -21.95 -2.04 -28.52
C THR A 138 -21.36 -3.44 -28.43
N SER A 139 -22.06 -4.42 -28.99
CA SER A 139 -21.56 -5.79 -29.15
C SER A 139 -20.27 -5.78 -29.98
N GLY A 140 -19.15 -6.19 -29.36
CA GLY A 140 -17.93 -6.56 -30.07
C GLY A 140 -16.75 -5.61 -29.90
N VAL A 141 -16.34 -5.35 -28.66
CA VAL A 141 -14.98 -4.88 -28.38
C VAL A 141 -14.25 -6.03 -27.71
N ALA A 142 -13.07 -6.37 -28.24
CA ALA A 142 -12.22 -7.41 -27.68
C ALA A 142 -11.75 -7.01 -26.28
N GLU A 143 -11.67 -7.99 -25.36
CA GLU A 143 -10.92 -7.87 -24.10
C GLU A 143 -9.60 -7.16 -24.41
N LYS A 144 -9.48 -5.90 -23.98
CA LYS A 144 -8.22 -5.20 -24.01
C LYS A 144 -7.48 -5.60 -22.73
N ASP A 145 -6.20 -5.97 -22.87
CA ASP A 145 -5.32 -6.21 -21.73
C ASP A 145 -5.55 -5.14 -20.65
N ASN A 146 -5.76 -5.61 -19.40
CA ASN A 146 -6.00 -4.76 -18.24
C ASN A 146 -4.97 -3.63 -18.19
N SER A 147 -5.37 -2.44 -18.62
CA SER A 147 -4.47 -1.29 -18.67
C SER A 147 -4.38 -0.59 -17.32
N TYR A 148 -5.30 -0.83 -16.39
CA TYR A 148 -5.28 -0.18 -15.09
C TYR A 148 -4.07 -0.62 -14.26
N ASN A 149 -3.25 0.35 -13.85
CA ASN A 149 -2.15 0.13 -12.90
C ASN A 149 -2.49 0.80 -11.57
N ARG A 150 -2.77 -0.02 -10.54
CA ARG A 150 -3.15 0.45 -9.19
C ARG A 150 -2.13 1.39 -8.57
N GLU A 151 -0.84 1.11 -8.69
CA GLU A 151 0.21 1.95 -8.10
C GLU A 151 0.22 3.35 -8.73
N ILE A 152 0.06 3.42 -10.06
CA ILE A 152 -0.10 4.69 -10.76
C ILE A 152 -1.42 5.36 -10.36
N GLY A 153 -2.48 4.58 -10.13
CA GLY A 153 -3.76 5.06 -9.61
C GLY A 153 -3.61 5.78 -8.26
N VAL A 154 -2.88 5.17 -7.32
CA VAL A 154 -2.61 5.79 -6.01
C VAL A 154 -1.83 7.10 -6.17
N LEU A 155 -0.80 7.14 -7.03
CA LEU A 155 -0.03 8.37 -7.30
C LEU A 155 -0.87 9.48 -7.94
N TYR A 156 -1.75 9.11 -8.87
CA TYR A 156 -2.69 10.05 -9.47
C TYR A 156 -3.66 10.61 -8.42
N ASN A 157 -4.19 9.74 -7.55
CA ASN A 157 -5.08 10.16 -6.47
C ASN A 157 -4.37 11.07 -5.46
N GLU A 158 -3.11 10.78 -5.12
CA GLU A 158 -2.27 11.63 -4.28
C GLU A 158 -2.04 13.00 -4.93
N THR A 159 -1.69 13.03 -6.22
CA THR A 159 -1.47 14.28 -6.96
C THR A 159 -2.72 15.17 -6.94
N ARG A 160 -3.88 14.58 -7.19
CA ARG A 160 -5.18 15.26 -7.10
C ARG A 160 -5.51 15.72 -5.69
N ALA A 161 -5.27 14.88 -4.68
CA ALA A 161 -5.49 15.20 -3.27
C ALA A 161 -4.59 16.36 -2.82
N ASN A 162 -3.33 16.38 -3.24
CA ASN A 162 -2.38 17.46 -2.97
C ASN A 162 -2.89 18.79 -3.53
N TYR A 163 -3.34 18.80 -4.79
CA TYR A 163 -3.94 19.98 -5.41
C TYR A 163 -5.13 20.54 -4.59
N ILE A 164 -6.03 19.65 -4.14
CA ILE A 164 -7.17 20.04 -3.30
C ILE A 164 -6.68 20.59 -1.95
N PHE A 165 -5.73 19.92 -1.31
CA PHE A 165 -5.22 20.28 0.01
C PHE A 165 -4.52 21.65 -0.01
N GLU A 166 -3.71 21.92 -1.04
CA GLU A 166 -3.02 23.19 -1.26
C GLU A 166 -3.99 24.37 -1.50
N LYS A 167 -5.15 24.12 -2.12
CA LYS A 167 -6.20 25.14 -2.29
C LYS A 167 -6.76 25.65 -0.96
N PHE A 168 -6.71 24.84 0.10
CA PHE A 168 -7.06 25.26 1.46
C PHE A 168 -5.87 25.89 2.21
N GLY A 169 -4.75 26.15 1.54
CA GLY A 169 -3.55 26.75 2.11
C GLY A 169 -2.71 25.78 2.94
N MET A 170 -2.96 24.47 2.81
CA MET A 170 -2.22 23.43 3.52
C MET A 170 -1.00 22.99 2.70
N ASN A 171 0.07 22.56 3.36
CA ASN A 171 1.25 22.00 2.69
C ASN A 171 1.26 20.47 2.83
N PRO A 172 1.02 19.71 1.75
CA PRO A 172 0.95 18.24 1.79
C PRO A 172 2.20 17.57 2.36
N THR A 173 3.39 18.12 2.09
CA THR A 173 4.69 17.55 2.51
C THR A 173 4.86 17.45 4.03
N GLN A 174 3.99 18.12 4.80
CA GLN A 174 4.01 18.08 6.26
C GLN A 174 3.17 16.94 6.86
N TYR A 175 2.55 16.12 6.01
CA TYR A 175 1.59 15.08 6.38
C TYR A 175 1.96 13.75 5.72
N VAL A 176 1.50 12.66 6.33
CA VAL A 176 1.53 11.33 5.71
C VAL A 176 0.27 11.16 4.87
N TYR A 177 0.43 10.77 3.62
CA TYR A 177 -0.68 10.49 2.71
C TYR A 177 -1.18 9.06 2.90
N ALA A 178 -2.51 8.87 2.83
CA ALA A 178 -3.15 7.56 2.73
C ALA A 178 -4.34 7.63 1.76
N CYS A 179 -4.41 6.70 0.81
CA CYS A 179 -5.51 6.59 -0.13
C CYS A 179 -6.60 5.66 0.42
N ASP A 180 -7.82 6.17 0.58
CA ASP A 180 -8.98 5.38 0.99
C ASP A 180 -8.74 4.41 2.18
N PHE A 181 -8.72 3.10 1.90
CA PHE A 181 -8.57 2.05 2.91
C PHE A 181 -7.17 2.02 3.53
N ASP A 182 -6.14 2.64 2.93
CA ASP A 182 -4.80 2.77 3.54
C ASP A 182 -4.86 3.51 4.88
N LEU A 183 -5.93 4.28 5.14
CA LEU A 183 -6.17 4.92 6.43
C LEU A 183 -6.22 3.90 7.59
N LEU A 184 -6.58 2.65 7.31
CA LEU A 184 -6.62 1.56 8.28
C LEU A 184 -5.25 1.20 8.88
N GLU A 185 -4.14 1.72 8.35
CA GLU A 185 -2.82 1.67 8.99
C GLU A 185 -2.68 2.64 10.19
N TYR A 186 -3.61 3.57 10.33
CA TYR A 186 -3.61 4.62 11.34
C TYR A 186 -4.86 4.61 12.23
N THR A 187 -5.89 3.88 11.83
CA THR A 187 -7.18 3.81 12.52
C THR A 187 -7.69 2.38 12.66
N GLU A 188 -8.54 2.16 13.65
CA GLU A 188 -9.33 0.94 13.73
C GLU A 188 -10.46 0.93 12.67
N VAL A 189 -11.01 -0.24 12.37
CA VAL A 189 -12.05 -0.39 11.32
C VAL A 189 -13.26 0.45 11.60
N ASP A 190 -13.75 0.40 12.84
CA ASP A 190 -14.95 1.13 13.24
C ASP A 190 -14.73 2.65 13.15
N GLU A 191 -13.49 3.12 13.37
CA GLU A 191 -13.11 4.52 13.24
C GLU A 191 -13.00 4.94 11.77
N TYR A 192 -12.34 4.14 10.93
CA TYR A 192 -12.26 4.35 9.48
C TYR A 192 -13.65 4.45 8.86
N LEU A 193 -14.55 3.53 9.20
CA LEU A 193 -15.92 3.53 8.71
C LEU A 193 -16.70 4.76 9.18
N SER A 194 -16.48 5.19 10.43
CA SER A 194 -17.09 6.42 10.96
C SER A 194 -16.58 7.66 10.19
N ILE A 195 -15.27 7.74 9.92
CA ILE A 195 -14.67 8.81 9.10
C ILE A 195 -15.31 8.83 7.71
N ARG A 196 -15.41 7.69 7.04
CA ARG A 196 -16.05 7.58 5.72
C ARG A 196 -17.54 7.98 5.75
N GLU A 197 -18.27 7.59 6.80
CA GLU A 197 -19.67 7.98 6.99
C GLU A 197 -19.80 9.51 7.14
N TYR A 198 -18.93 10.15 7.92
CA TYR A 198 -18.91 11.61 8.06
C TYR A 198 -18.60 12.34 6.75
N MET A 199 -17.73 11.78 5.90
CA MET A 199 -17.43 12.36 4.59
C MET A 199 -18.62 12.28 3.64
N ASN A 200 -19.52 11.32 3.83
CA ASN A 200 -20.77 11.15 3.06
C ASN A 200 -20.55 11.24 1.54
N ILE A 201 -19.62 10.42 1.03
CA ILE A 201 -19.21 10.38 -0.36
C ILE A 201 -20.42 10.07 -1.25
N GLN A 202 -20.69 10.95 -2.21
CA GLN A 202 -21.76 10.79 -3.20
C GLN A 202 -21.22 10.17 -4.49
N ASN A 203 -22.08 9.52 -5.27
CA ASN A 203 -21.69 8.93 -6.55
C ASN A 203 -20.98 9.95 -7.46
N GLY A 204 -19.84 9.54 -8.03
CA GLY A 204 -18.98 10.35 -8.87
C GLY A 204 -18.04 11.29 -8.11
N THR A 205 -18.08 11.32 -6.77
CA THR A 205 -17.08 12.02 -5.95
C THR A 205 -15.75 11.27 -6.06
N THR A 206 -14.64 12.00 -6.07
CA THR A 206 -13.30 11.39 -6.09
C THR A 206 -13.10 10.43 -4.91
N THR A 207 -12.42 9.31 -5.12
CA THR A 207 -12.02 8.38 -4.06
C THR A 207 -11.36 9.15 -2.89
N PRO A 208 -11.84 8.97 -1.65
CA PRO A 208 -11.32 9.70 -0.49
C PRO A 208 -9.81 9.56 -0.33
N SER A 209 -9.17 10.65 0.05
CA SER A 209 -7.74 10.68 0.37
C SER A 209 -7.54 11.35 1.72
N PHE A 210 -6.47 10.98 2.41
CA PHE A 210 -6.24 11.41 3.79
C PHE A 210 -4.82 11.96 3.97
N PHE A 211 -4.71 13.07 4.71
CA PHE A 211 -3.45 13.64 5.18
C PHE A 211 -3.38 13.56 6.69
N ILE A 212 -2.37 12.88 7.20
CA ILE A 212 -2.29 12.44 8.59
C ILE A 212 -1.08 13.10 9.25
N LYS A 213 -1.29 13.71 10.41
CA LYS A 213 -0.21 14.26 11.24
C LYS A 213 -0.62 14.29 12.69
N ASP A 214 0.21 13.74 13.56
CA ASP A 214 -0.01 13.69 15.00
C ASP A 214 -1.42 13.14 15.34
N ASN A 215 -2.26 13.95 16.00
CA ASN A 215 -3.64 13.62 16.37
C ASN A 215 -4.67 14.26 15.42
N THR A 216 -4.33 14.44 14.15
CA THR A 216 -5.20 15.06 13.15
C THR A 216 -5.18 14.26 11.85
N ILE A 217 -6.38 14.01 11.31
CA ILE A 217 -6.59 13.47 9.96
C ILE A 217 -7.37 14.50 9.18
N PHE A 218 -6.89 14.84 7.99
CA PHE A 218 -7.66 15.61 7.01
C PHE A 218 -8.13 14.68 5.91
N GLY A 219 -9.44 14.44 5.82
CA GLY A 219 -10.04 13.78 4.65
C GLY A 219 -10.30 14.81 3.55
N VAL A 220 -9.93 14.49 2.31
CA VAL A 220 -10.15 15.34 1.14
C VAL A 220 -10.87 14.59 0.03
N CYS A 221 -11.74 15.30 -0.67
CA CYS A 221 -12.40 14.83 -1.88
C CYS A 221 -12.93 16.00 -2.72
N GLN A 222 -13.30 15.73 -3.96
CA GLN A 222 -13.97 16.67 -4.86
C GLN A 222 -15.23 16.03 -5.43
N ASP A 223 -16.36 16.73 -5.36
CA ASP A 223 -17.62 16.23 -5.91
C ASP A 223 -17.77 16.45 -7.43
N VAL A 224 -18.86 15.94 -7.98
CA VAL A 224 -19.20 16.04 -9.42
C VAL A 224 -19.40 17.48 -9.90
N THR A 225 -19.60 18.44 -8.99
CA THR A 225 -19.75 19.87 -9.30
C THR A 225 -18.45 20.66 -9.16
N ALA A 226 -17.32 19.97 -9.01
CA ALA A 226 -16.01 20.55 -8.74
C ALA A 226 -15.92 21.33 -7.40
N MET A 227 -16.78 20.99 -6.43
CA MET A 227 -16.61 21.48 -5.06
C MET A 227 -15.54 20.63 -4.37
N ASN A 228 -14.48 21.28 -3.91
CA ASN A 228 -13.45 20.66 -3.09
C ASN A 228 -13.89 20.66 -1.63
N TYR A 229 -13.66 19.55 -0.92
CA TYR A 229 -13.94 19.41 0.51
C TYR A 229 -12.68 19.03 1.28
N ILE A 230 -12.57 19.57 2.48
CA ILE A 230 -11.61 19.13 3.49
C ILE A 230 -12.35 18.93 4.82
N TYR A 231 -12.18 17.75 5.40
CA TYR A 231 -12.78 17.31 6.65
C TYR A 231 -11.66 17.15 7.68
N GLU A 232 -11.68 17.94 8.74
CA GLU A 232 -10.70 17.85 9.83
C GLU A 232 -11.26 16.93 10.92
N PHE A 233 -10.54 15.85 11.19
CA PHE A 233 -10.82 14.93 12.29
C PHE A 233 -9.73 15.05 13.36
N MET A 234 -10.13 14.98 14.62
CA MET A 234 -9.21 14.91 15.76
C MET A 234 -9.62 13.80 16.72
N LYS A 235 -8.67 13.30 17.50
CA LYS A 235 -8.98 12.39 18.60
C LYS A 235 -9.66 13.14 19.75
N ASP A 236 -10.76 12.59 20.24
CA ASP A 236 -11.42 13.01 21.47
C ASP A 236 -10.68 12.50 22.73
N SER A 237 -11.26 12.75 23.91
CA SER A 237 -10.68 12.30 25.18
C SER A 237 -10.64 10.78 25.35
N ASP A 238 -11.49 10.05 24.62
CA ASP A 238 -11.55 8.59 24.62
C ASP A 238 -10.65 7.98 23.52
N GLY A 239 -9.91 8.83 22.80
CA GLY A 239 -8.99 8.44 21.74
C GLY A 239 -9.65 8.17 20.39
N LYS A 240 -10.95 8.44 20.24
CA LYS A 240 -11.72 8.20 19.02
C LYS A 240 -11.68 9.40 18.08
N TRP A 241 -11.63 9.14 16.78
CA TRP A 241 -11.69 10.18 15.77
C TRP A 241 -13.08 10.80 15.66
N ILE A 242 -13.16 12.12 15.82
CA ILE A 242 -14.39 12.91 15.68
C ILE A 242 -14.21 14.00 14.63
N LEU A 243 -15.26 14.26 13.85
CA LEU A 243 -15.28 15.37 12.91
C LEU A 243 -15.28 16.69 13.68
N ARG A 244 -14.24 17.50 13.48
CA ARG A 244 -14.09 18.82 14.09
C ARG A 244 -14.62 19.92 13.19
N ASN A 245 -14.32 19.84 11.89
CA ASN A 245 -14.60 20.91 10.95
C ASN A 245 -14.74 20.37 9.52
N THR A 246 -15.56 21.04 8.71
CA THR A 246 -15.67 20.80 7.27
C THR A 246 -15.57 22.13 6.56
N GLN A 247 -14.62 22.23 5.62
CA GLN A 247 -14.51 23.39 4.73
C GLN A 247 -14.75 22.94 3.30
N ARG A 248 -15.26 23.88 2.49
CA ARG A 248 -15.54 23.65 1.08
C ARG A 248 -15.09 24.83 0.24
N LEU A 249 -14.59 24.56 -0.95
CA LEU A 249 -14.14 25.57 -1.90
C LEU A 249 -14.52 25.16 -3.31
N GLN A 250 -15.25 26.03 -4.02
CA GLN A 250 -15.61 25.80 -5.41
C GLN A 250 -14.38 25.99 -6.30
N ASP A 251 -14.12 25.04 -7.20
CA ASP A 251 -13.16 25.20 -8.28
C ASP A 251 -13.85 25.45 -9.63
N VAL A 252 -13.07 25.86 -10.63
CA VAL A 252 -13.57 26.16 -11.99
C VAL A 252 -13.94 24.91 -12.80
N GLY A 253 -13.50 23.74 -12.36
CA GLY A 253 -13.71 22.44 -13.00
C GLY A 253 -13.05 21.33 -12.17
N ARG A 254 -13.29 20.07 -12.52
CA ARG A 254 -12.71 18.94 -11.79
C ARG A 254 -11.23 18.82 -12.12
N TYR A 255 -10.45 18.18 -11.25
CA TYR A 255 -9.00 18.04 -11.47
C TYR A 255 -8.69 17.39 -12.83
N GLN A 256 -9.39 16.30 -13.16
CA GLN A 256 -9.24 15.58 -14.42
C GLN A 256 -9.56 16.42 -15.66
N ASP A 257 -10.47 17.41 -15.53
CA ASP A 257 -10.89 18.27 -16.63
C ASP A 257 -9.92 19.43 -16.86
N LEU A 258 -9.28 19.91 -15.78
CA LEU A 258 -8.44 21.11 -15.80
C LEU A 258 -6.97 20.79 -16.05
N PHE A 259 -6.49 19.65 -15.57
CA PHE A 259 -5.07 19.32 -15.56
C PHE A 259 -4.79 18.09 -16.40
N GLN A 260 -5.26 16.92 -15.95
CA GLN A 260 -4.92 15.67 -16.60
C GLN A 260 -5.86 14.57 -16.14
N SER A 261 -6.41 13.80 -17.08
CA SER A 261 -7.12 12.55 -16.77
C SER A 261 -6.15 11.47 -16.28
N PHE A 262 -6.64 10.46 -15.57
CA PHE A 262 -5.82 9.31 -15.19
C PHE A 262 -5.16 8.64 -16.41
N SER A 263 -5.92 8.48 -17.50
CA SER A 263 -5.41 7.86 -18.72
C SER A 263 -4.22 8.61 -19.32
N ASP A 264 -4.27 9.94 -19.30
CA ASP A 264 -3.17 10.79 -19.76
C ASP A 264 -1.99 10.76 -18.77
N TYR A 265 -2.28 10.72 -17.46
CA TYR A 265 -1.28 10.61 -16.41
C TYR A 265 -0.49 9.30 -16.57
N GLN A 266 -1.20 8.19 -16.68
CA GLN A 266 -0.62 6.88 -16.90
C GLN A 266 0.15 6.80 -18.22
N ALA A 267 -0.38 7.36 -19.32
CA ALA A 267 0.34 7.42 -20.59
C ALA A 267 1.62 8.25 -20.50
N THR A 268 1.64 9.31 -19.68
CA THR A 268 2.82 10.15 -19.45
C THR A 268 3.87 9.41 -18.64
N VAL A 269 3.46 8.72 -17.58
CA VAL A 269 4.35 7.84 -16.80
C VAL A 269 4.93 6.75 -17.72
N ASN A 270 4.08 6.05 -18.48
CA ASN A 270 4.48 4.95 -19.36
C ASN A 270 5.38 5.40 -20.54
N LYS A 271 5.09 6.52 -21.21
CA LYS A 271 5.96 7.04 -22.30
C LYS A 271 7.34 7.44 -21.78
N THR A 272 7.43 7.86 -20.53
CA THR A 272 8.71 8.21 -19.91
C THR A 272 9.49 6.97 -19.47
N VAL A 273 8.84 5.81 -19.35
CA VAL A 273 9.48 4.49 -19.25
C VAL A 273 10.00 4.04 -20.63
N VAL A 274 9.16 4.09 -21.68
CA VAL A 274 9.50 3.61 -23.05
C VAL A 274 10.62 4.44 -23.72
N SER A 275 10.63 5.77 -23.56
CA SER A 275 11.68 6.63 -24.13
C SER A 275 13.06 6.51 -23.46
N LYS A 276 13.15 5.82 -22.31
CA LYS A 276 14.42 5.44 -21.68
C LYS A 276 14.99 4.13 -22.24
N GLU A 277 14.13 3.25 -22.75
CA GLU A 277 14.52 1.96 -23.34
C GLU A 277 15.06 2.10 -24.77
N GLU A 278 14.65 3.12 -25.54
CA GLU A 278 15.23 3.41 -26.88
C GLU A 278 16.71 3.83 -26.85
N ARG A 279 17.37 3.84 -25.67
CA ARG A 279 18.83 3.98 -25.55
C ARG A 279 19.59 2.66 -25.32
N ASN A 280 18.90 1.54 -25.24
CA ASN A 280 19.51 0.21 -25.30
C ASN A 280 18.80 -0.61 -26.38
N ASP A 281 19.37 -0.60 -27.59
CA ASP A 281 19.12 -1.64 -28.58
C ASP A 281 19.31 -3.01 -27.90
N TYR A 282 18.22 -3.71 -27.62
CA TYR A 282 17.98 -5.13 -27.92
C TYR A 282 16.60 -5.49 -27.36
N ASN A 283 15.75 -6.07 -28.22
CA ASN A 283 14.43 -6.61 -27.90
C ASN A 283 14.44 -7.43 -26.59
N GLU A 284 13.91 -6.88 -25.50
CA GLU A 284 13.43 -7.65 -24.35
C GLU A 284 12.11 -7.06 -23.85
N ALA A 285 11.30 -7.94 -23.26
CA ALA A 285 9.91 -7.70 -22.90
C ALA A 285 9.74 -6.49 -21.97
N VAL A 286 8.57 -5.84 -22.08
CA VAL A 286 8.12 -4.81 -21.12
C VAL A 286 8.22 -5.37 -19.70
N PRO A 287 8.97 -4.73 -18.79
CA PRO A 287 9.14 -5.24 -17.45
C PRO A 287 7.80 -5.22 -16.69
N SER A 288 7.54 -6.28 -15.96
CA SER A 288 6.41 -6.38 -15.03
C SER A 288 6.49 -5.29 -13.93
N SER A 289 5.36 -4.96 -13.31
CA SER A 289 5.31 -4.01 -12.17
C SER A 289 6.24 -4.42 -11.01
N GLU A 290 6.47 -5.72 -10.86
CA GLU A 290 7.39 -6.27 -9.88
C GLU A 290 8.85 -5.93 -10.19
N GLU A 291 9.26 -5.93 -11.47
CA GLU A 291 10.61 -5.59 -11.90
C GLU A 291 10.91 -4.09 -11.68
N VAL A 292 9.94 -3.20 -11.92
CA VAL A 292 10.09 -1.75 -11.66
C VAL A 292 10.22 -1.46 -10.16
N ARG A 293 9.40 -2.13 -9.33
CA ARG A 293 9.47 -2.02 -7.87
C ARG A 293 10.80 -2.53 -7.32
N ASN A 294 11.29 -3.63 -7.87
CA ASN A 294 12.58 -4.20 -7.49
C ASN A 294 13.75 -3.28 -7.89
N ASP A 295 13.68 -2.63 -9.04
CA ASP A 295 14.71 -1.67 -9.50
C ASP A 295 14.75 -0.39 -8.65
N TYR A 296 13.59 0.16 -8.28
CA TYR A 296 13.52 1.32 -7.38
C TYR A 296 14.08 1.01 -5.98
N ASN A 297 13.67 -0.13 -5.40
CA ASN A 297 14.16 -0.54 -4.09
C ASN A 297 15.66 -0.82 -4.11
N LYS A 298 16.18 -1.39 -5.20
CA LYS A 298 17.61 -1.64 -5.41
C LYS A 298 18.40 -0.33 -5.53
N THR A 299 17.94 0.62 -6.34
CA THR A 299 18.63 1.91 -6.52
C THR A 299 18.70 2.70 -5.19
N ARG A 300 17.61 2.70 -4.41
CA ARG A 300 17.61 3.28 -3.06
C ARG A 300 18.59 2.57 -2.13
N ALA A 301 18.62 1.24 -2.18
CA ALA A 301 19.54 0.44 -1.38
C ALA A 301 21.00 0.74 -1.71
N ASP A 302 21.34 0.86 -3.00
CA ASP A 302 22.67 1.21 -3.48
C ASP A 302 23.09 2.58 -2.94
N TYR A 303 22.21 3.59 -3.03
CA TYR A 303 22.47 4.92 -2.46
C TYR A 303 22.78 4.87 -0.96
N ILE A 304 21.95 4.18 -0.18
CA ILE A 304 22.14 4.07 1.27
C ILE A 304 23.48 3.38 1.55
N PHE A 305 23.75 2.26 0.89
CA PHE A 305 24.97 1.47 1.10
C PHE A 305 26.24 2.24 0.71
N GLU A 306 26.22 2.94 -0.43
CA GLU A 306 27.33 3.77 -0.91
C GLU A 306 27.55 5.01 -0.03
N SER A 307 26.53 5.51 0.67
CA SER A 307 26.69 6.61 1.63
C SER A 307 27.60 6.27 2.81
N PHE A 308 27.80 4.98 3.10
CA PHE A 308 28.78 4.49 4.08
C PHE A 308 30.18 4.29 3.49
N GLY A 309 30.43 4.72 2.25
CA GLY A 309 31.71 4.57 1.55
C GLY A 309 31.95 3.17 0.97
N MET A 310 30.89 2.37 0.82
CA MET A 310 30.95 1.03 0.22
C MET A 310 30.75 1.10 -1.30
N ASP A 311 31.22 0.10 -2.05
CA ASP A 311 31.00 -0.02 -3.51
C ASP A 311 30.00 -1.15 -3.76
N SER A 312 28.74 -0.79 -4.02
CA SER A 312 27.59 -1.70 -4.19
C SER A 312 27.86 -2.83 -5.20
N ARG A 313 28.59 -2.52 -6.29
CA ARG A 313 28.95 -3.45 -7.38
C ARG A 313 29.83 -4.62 -6.94
N GLN A 314 30.42 -4.56 -5.75
CA GLN A 314 31.24 -5.64 -5.20
C GLN A 314 30.42 -6.67 -4.39
N TYR A 315 29.11 -6.48 -4.28
CA TYR A 315 28.21 -7.27 -3.44
C TYR A 315 27.04 -7.79 -4.27
N VAL A 316 26.47 -8.92 -3.83
CA VAL A 316 25.18 -9.40 -4.32
C VAL A 316 24.09 -8.65 -3.55
N CYS A 317 23.26 -7.90 -4.25
CA CYS A 317 22.10 -7.23 -3.66
C CYS A 317 20.88 -8.17 -3.68
N ALA A 318 20.17 -8.25 -2.56
CA ALA A 318 18.88 -8.91 -2.44
C ALA A 318 17.89 -7.99 -1.75
N SER A 319 16.65 -7.99 -2.23
CA SER A 319 15.51 -7.41 -1.50
C SER A 319 15.20 -8.21 -0.23
N ASP A 320 14.27 -7.70 0.58
CA ASP A 320 13.94 -8.30 1.87
C ASP A 320 13.64 -9.79 1.78
N TYR A 321 12.68 -10.17 0.94
CA TYR A 321 12.29 -11.57 0.77
C TYR A 321 13.33 -12.40 -0.01
N GLU A 322 14.09 -11.78 -0.91
CA GLU A 322 15.14 -12.48 -1.65
C GLU A 322 16.30 -12.94 -0.76
N LEU A 323 16.46 -12.37 0.44
CA LEU A 323 17.47 -12.83 1.41
C LEU A 323 17.28 -14.31 1.78
N LEU A 324 16.04 -14.81 1.77
CA LEU A 324 15.73 -16.22 2.02
C LEU A 324 16.34 -17.18 0.99
N ASN A 325 16.79 -16.68 -0.17
CA ASN A 325 17.54 -17.49 -1.14
C ASN A 325 19.01 -17.70 -0.72
N TYR A 326 19.50 -16.97 0.27
CA TYR A 326 20.92 -16.93 0.67
C TYR A 326 21.17 -17.33 2.12
N VAL A 327 20.14 -17.32 2.98
CA VAL A 327 20.24 -17.72 4.39
C VAL A 327 19.08 -18.64 4.78
N GLU A 328 19.28 -19.44 5.84
CA GLU A 328 18.20 -20.26 6.37
C GLU A 328 17.11 -19.40 7.04
N THR A 329 15.89 -19.90 7.12
CA THR A 329 14.73 -19.16 7.66
C THR A 329 14.95 -18.66 9.09
N ASP A 330 15.64 -19.44 9.92
CA ASP A 330 15.96 -19.06 11.30
C ASP A 330 16.97 -17.89 11.34
N ASP A 331 17.94 -17.89 10.42
CA ASP A 331 18.93 -16.83 10.27
C ASP A 331 18.31 -15.55 9.68
N TYR A 332 17.41 -15.68 8.70
CA TYR A 332 16.63 -14.56 8.18
C TYR A 332 15.85 -13.87 9.29
N SER A 333 15.17 -14.65 10.13
CA SER A 333 14.39 -14.14 11.27
C SER A 333 15.27 -13.40 12.28
N LEU A 334 16.47 -13.94 12.55
CA LEU A 334 17.43 -13.31 13.45
C LEU A 334 18.00 -12.02 12.87
N ILE A 335 18.38 -12.00 11.59
CA ILE A 335 18.86 -10.81 10.89
C ILE A 335 17.78 -9.72 10.92
N ARG A 336 16.54 -10.04 10.55
CA ARG A 336 15.43 -9.08 10.50
C ARG A 336 15.06 -8.52 11.86
N THR A 337 15.05 -9.34 12.91
CA THR A 337 14.74 -8.89 14.28
C THR A 337 15.88 -8.12 14.93
N SER A 338 17.11 -8.30 14.47
CA SER A 338 18.27 -7.54 14.93
C SER A 338 18.36 -6.15 14.31
N MET A 339 17.68 -5.91 13.19
CA MET A 339 17.55 -4.58 12.59
C MET A 339 16.47 -3.80 13.34
N ASN A 340 16.78 -2.59 13.80
CA ASN A 340 15.82 -1.71 14.46
C ASN A 340 14.88 -1.10 13.42
N ILE A 341 13.97 -1.90 12.88
CA ILE A 341 12.99 -1.48 11.89
C ILE A 341 11.71 -1.07 12.63
N PHE A 342 11.35 0.19 12.50
CA PHE A 342 10.16 0.78 13.12
C PHE A 342 9.29 1.47 12.06
N LYS A 343 8.06 1.86 12.43
CA LYS A 343 7.10 2.48 11.49
C LYS A 343 7.73 3.67 10.77
N GLY A 344 7.63 3.69 9.43
CA GLY A 344 8.24 4.70 8.57
C GLY A 344 9.68 4.41 8.13
N THR A 345 10.25 3.26 8.51
CA THR A 345 11.54 2.79 7.97
C THR A 345 11.32 2.17 6.59
N SER A 346 12.19 2.47 5.63
CA SER A 346 12.17 1.88 4.30
C SER A 346 12.30 0.35 4.39
N ILE A 347 11.70 -0.36 3.42
CA ILE A 347 11.92 -1.81 3.27
C ILE A 347 13.43 -2.09 3.20
N PRO A 348 13.96 -3.00 4.04
CA PRO A 348 15.37 -3.35 4.04
C PRO A 348 15.83 -3.94 2.71
N ALA A 349 17.10 -3.72 2.41
CA ALA A 349 17.81 -4.43 1.37
C ALA A 349 19.14 -4.95 1.91
N PHE A 350 19.68 -5.98 1.27
CA PHE A 350 20.82 -6.74 1.77
C PHE A 350 21.94 -6.83 0.74
N PHE A 351 23.14 -6.42 1.14
CA PHE A 351 24.36 -6.54 0.35
C PHE A 351 25.24 -7.65 0.91
N MET A 352 25.51 -8.66 0.10
CA MET A 352 26.13 -9.89 0.55
C MET A 352 27.45 -10.13 -0.16
N LYS A 353 28.47 -10.48 0.62
CA LYS A 353 29.78 -10.89 0.10
C LYS A 353 30.42 -11.82 1.11
N ASP A 354 30.80 -13.01 0.64
CA ASP A 354 31.43 -14.05 1.46
C ASP A 354 30.60 -14.37 2.72
N ASN A 355 31.18 -14.23 3.91
CA ASN A 355 30.53 -14.47 5.21
C ASN A 355 30.01 -13.19 5.86
N THR A 356 29.65 -12.18 5.06
CA THR A 356 29.17 -10.89 5.55
C THR A 356 27.91 -10.47 4.81
N ILE A 357 26.91 -10.03 5.59
CA ILE A 357 25.68 -9.44 5.10
C ILE A 357 25.61 -8.01 5.66
N PHE A 358 25.35 -7.05 4.80
CA PHE A 358 25.01 -5.70 5.21
C PHE A 358 23.53 -5.46 4.95
N GLY A 359 22.74 -5.31 6.01
CA GLY A 359 21.36 -4.83 5.91
C GLY A 359 21.35 -3.32 5.90
N VAL A 360 20.66 -2.70 4.94
CA VAL A 360 20.50 -1.24 4.87
C VAL A 360 19.05 -0.83 4.90
N CYS A 361 18.77 0.28 5.57
CA CYS A 361 17.47 0.94 5.53
C CYS A 361 17.62 2.43 5.88
N GLN A 362 16.58 3.21 5.57
CA GLN A 362 16.48 4.62 5.93
C GLN A 362 15.22 4.84 6.75
N ASP A 363 15.30 5.61 7.83
CA ASP A 363 14.13 5.94 8.64
C ASP A 363 13.36 7.17 8.11
N ALA A 364 12.23 7.46 8.75
CA ALA A 364 11.41 8.62 8.44
C ALA A 364 12.13 9.96 8.68
N GLU A 365 13.21 10.01 9.45
CA GLU A 365 14.00 11.22 9.71
C GLU A 365 15.21 11.35 8.75
N ALA A 366 15.23 10.55 7.67
CA ALA A 366 16.32 10.51 6.70
C ALA A 366 17.65 9.97 7.23
N ILE A 367 17.63 9.23 8.34
CA ILE A 367 18.82 8.62 8.89
C ILE A 367 19.06 7.30 8.17
N ASN A 368 20.22 7.18 7.54
CA ASN A 368 20.66 5.94 6.93
C ASN A 368 21.22 5.01 8.01
N TYR A 369 20.81 3.75 7.96
CA TYR A 369 21.31 2.68 8.82
C TYR A 369 21.97 1.60 7.98
N MET A 370 23.12 1.13 8.46
CA MET A 370 23.78 -0.07 7.94
C MET A 370 24.09 -1.02 9.10
N TYR A 371 23.63 -2.26 8.96
CA TYR A 371 23.77 -3.33 9.92
C TYR A 371 24.70 -4.38 9.33
N GLU A 372 25.88 -4.56 9.91
CA GLU A 372 26.85 -5.59 9.51
C GLU A 372 26.60 -6.87 10.29
N PHE A 373 26.30 -7.95 9.58
CA PHE A 373 26.18 -9.30 10.10
C PHE A 373 27.35 -10.13 9.60
N VAL A 374 27.95 -10.92 10.48
CA VAL A 374 28.99 -11.88 10.11
C VAL A 374 28.65 -13.26 10.68
N LYS A 375 29.09 -14.32 9.99
CA LYS A 375 29.07 -15.66 10.58
C LYS A 375 30.13 -15.77 11.67
N ASP A 376 29.72 -16.24 12.84
CA ASP A 376 30.63 -16.61 13.92
C ASP A 376 31.37 -17.93 13.62
N SER A 377 32.23 -18.36 14.55
CA SER A 377 32.99 -19.61 14.41
C SER A 377 32.13 -20.87 14.34
N ASP A 378 30.87 -20.79 14.77
CA ASP A 378 29.91 -21.90 14.75
C ASP A 378 28.99 -21.82 13.51
N GLY A 379 29.26 -20.88 12.60
CA GLY A 379 28.53 -20.69 11.34
C GLY A 379 27.23 -19.91 11.47
N LYS A 380 26.93 -19.33 12.64
CA LYS A 380 25.70 -18.58 12.91
C LYS A 380 25.88 -17.10 12.61
N TRP A 381 24.85 -16.46 12.06
CA TRP A 381 24.87 -15.03 11.84
C TRP A 381 24.70 -14.26 13.15
N ALA A 382 25.52 -13.23 13.34
CA ALA A 382 25.42 -12.31 14.46
C ALA A 382 25.58 -10.87 13.98
N LEU A 383 24.79 -9.97 14.56
CA LEU A 383 24.98 -8.53 14.36
C LEU A 383 26.31 -8.12 14.98
N ARG A 384 27.24 -7.69 14.14
CA ARG A 384 28.58 -7.27 14.54
C ARG A 384 28.64 -5.78 14.80
N ASN A 385 27.98 -5.00 13.94
CA ASN A 385 28.08 -3.55 13.98
C ASN A 385 26.81 -2.90 13.43
N THR A 386 26.47 -1.73 13.98
CA THR A 386 25.42 -0.87 13.45
C THR A 386 26.00 0.52 13.26
N GLN A 387 25.96 0.99 12.03
CA GLN A 387 26.36 2.33 11.66
C GLN A 387 25.13 3.15 11.34
N LYS A 388 25.16 4.42 11.76
CA LYS A 388 24.13 5.41 11.44
C LYS A 388 24.79 6.63 10.85
N LEU A 389 24.16 7.19 9.83
CA LEU A 389 24.62 8.39 9.15
C LEU A 389 23.44 9.37 9.06
N GLN A 390 23.61 10.51 9.75
CA GLN A 390 22.67 11.63 9.77
C GLN A 390 23.17 12.70 8.78
N ASP A 391 22.27 13.55 8.27
CA ASP A 391 22.55 14.62 7.28
C ASP A 391 22.90 14.15 5.85
N VAL A 392 22.49 12.93 5.47
CA VAL A 392 22.60 12.46 4.08
C VAL A 392 21.40 12.85 3.21
N GLY A 393 20.37 13.51 3.78
CA GLY A 393 19.07 13.76 3.13
C GLY A 393 18.27 12.48 2.90
N ARG A 394 16.93 12.55 2.75
CA ARG A 394 16.19 11.33 2.34
C ARG A 394 16.70 10.92 0.98
N TYR A 395 16.68 9.63 0.65
CA TYR A 395 16.93 9.24 -0.75
C TYR A 395 16.00 10.04 -1.66
N GLN A 396 14.74 10.22 -1.28
CA GLN A 396 13.75 11.07 -1.97
C GLN A 396 14.10 12.58 -2.02
N ASP A 397 14.99 13.08 -1.15
CA ASP A 397 15.42 14.47 -1.10
C ASP A 397 16.76 14.71 -1.85
N VAL A 398 17.67 13.72 -1.86
CA VAL A 398 18.95 13.77 -2.59
C VAL A 398 18.81 13.28 -4.02
N PHE A 399 18.04 12.21 -4.19
CA PHE A 399 17.47 11.72 -5.44
C PHE A 399 15.95 11.82 -5.31
N GLN A 400 15.49 13.07 -5.43
CA GLN A 400 14.16 13.48 -5.89
C GLN A 400 13.18 12.31 -6.14
N SER A 401 12.01 12.32 -5.49
CA SER A 401 10.91 11.32 -5.60
C SER A 401 10.81 10.66 -6.97
N SER A 402 10.30 9.43 -7.08
CA SER A 402 10.19 8.69 -8.36
C SER A 402 9.66 9.50 -9.56
N SER A 403 8.87 10.57 -9.30
CA SER A 403 8.41 11.60 -10.24
C SER A 403 9.49 12.56 -10.79
N ASP A 404 10.56 12.90 -10.05
CA ASP A 404 11.60 13.86 -10.44
C ASP A 404 12.93 13.22 -10.91
N TYR A 405 13.12 11.90 -10.76
CA TYR A 405 14.22 11.19 -11.45
C TYR A 405 14.10 11.29 -12.99
N GLN A 406 12.95 11.75 -13.50
CA GLN A 406 12.69 12.01 -14.92
C GLN A 406 13.11 13.42 -15.38
N THR A 407 13.23 14.41 -14.50
CA THR A 407 13.48 15.80 -14.91
C THR A 407 14.97 16.20 -14.93
N LYS A 408 15.85 15.60 -14.11
CA LYS A 408 17.27 16.03 -14.02
C LYS A 408 18.32 15.26 -14.81
N SER A 409 18.08 14.02 -15.28
CA SER A 409 19.03 13.37 -16.21
C SER A 409 19.08 14.02 -17.60
N ASN A 410 18.20 14.99 -17.85
CA ASN A 410 18.22 15.86 -19.03
C ASN A 410 19.26 16.99 -18.96
N LYS A 411 20.03 17.14 -17.87
CA LYS A 411 21.14 18.10 -17.77
C LYS A 411 22.31 17.60 -16.91
N SER A 412 23.09 16.65 -17.44
CA SER A 412 24.53 16.52 -17.19
C SER A 412 25.18 15.66 -18.24
#